data_AF-A0A7K0NSI5-F1
#
_entry.id   AF-A0A7K0NSI5-F1
#
_cell.length_a   1.000
_cell.length_b   1.000
_cell.length_c   1.000
_cell.angle_alpha   90.00
_cell.angle_beta   90.00
_cell.angle_gamma   90.00
#
_symmetry.space_group_name_H-M   'P 1'
#
loop_
_entity.id
_entity.type
_entity.pdbx_description
1 polymer ?
#
loop_
_entity_poly.entity_id
_entity_poly.type
_entity_poly.pdbx_seq_one_letter_code
_entity_poly.pdbx_strand_id
1 'polypeptide(L)' 'MENIGRVIDCENCGTPSDEVVKVLRVYLTPEAWDTPASRRVLEDSEIWCISCITLYPSEVLGPIE' A
#
# COMPACT_ATOMS: atom_id res chain seq x y z
N MET A 1 28.78 13.77 -2.68
CA MET A 1 27.36 14.18 -2.64
C MET A 1 26.55 12.92 -2.82
N GLU A 2 26.19 12.25 -1.73
CA GLU A 2 25.16 11.22 -1.80
C GLU A 2 23.85 11.94 -2.11
N ASN A 3 23.20 11.59 -3.21
CA ASN A 3 21.80 11.92 -3.41
C ASN A 3 21.06 11.15 -2.32
N ILE A 4 20.80 11.80 -1.18
CA ILE A 4 19.95 11.25 -0.13
C ILE A 4 18.53 11.31 -0.71
N GLY A 5 18.16 10.28 -1.49
CA GLY A 5 16.78 10.01 -1.82
C GLY A 5 15.98 10.04 -0.53
N ARG A 6 14.83 10.72 -0.54
CA ARG A 6 14.00 10.86 0.65
C ARG A 6 13.53 9.48 1.10
N VAL A 7 14.16 8.92 2.13
CA VAL A 7 13.74 7.66 2.75
C VAL A 7 12.52 7.94 3.62
N ILE A 8 11.45 7.18 3.41
CA ILE A 8 10.18 7.27 4.14
C ILE A 8 9.86 5.88 4.69
N ASP A 9 9.42 5.82 5.94
CA ASP A 9 8.95 4.58 6.54
C ASP A 9 7.64 4.15 5.87
N CYS A 10 7.62 2.94 5.31
CA CYS A 10 6.41 2.36 4.75
C CYS A 10 5.32 2.27 5.84
N GLU A 11 4.16 2.84 5.60
CA GLU A 11 3.07 2.87 6.58
C GLU A 11 2.42 1.50 6.82
N ASN A 12 2.72 0.51 5.97
CA ASN A 12 2.26 -0.87 6.16
C ASN A 12 3.23 -1.76 6.95
N CYS A 13 4.53 -1.73 6.64
CA CYS A 13 5.51 -2.64 7.26
C CYS A 13 6.55 -1.96 8.15
N GLY A 14 6.60 -0.63 8.18
CA GLY A 14 7.58 0.16 8.93
C GLY A 14 8.99 0.15 8.35
N THR A 15 9.25 -0.54 7.24
CA THR A 15 10.58 -0.54 6.62
C THR A 15 10.85 0.81 5.94
N PRO A 16 11.98 1.48 6.24
CA PRO A 16 12.41 2.68 5.53
C PRO A 16 12.70 2.35 4.06
N SER A 17 12.16 3.15 3.13
CA SER A 17 12.38 2.96 1.69
C SER A 17 12.42 4.31 0.97
N ASP A 18 13.31 4.43 -0.02
CA ASP A 18 13.37 5.51 -0.99
C ASP A 18 12.49 5.25 -2.22
N GLU A 19 11.93 4.05 -2.34
CA GLU A 19 10.99 3.63 -3.39
C GLU A 19 9.60 3.40 -2.79
N VAL A 20 8.85 4.50 -2.65
CA VAL A 20 7.49 4.47 -2.11
C VAL A 20 6.49 5.15 -3.04
N VAL A 21 5.23 4.70 -2.97
CA VAL A 21 4.10 5.23 -3.73
C VAL A 21 2.91 5.48 -2.82
N LYS A 22 2.03 6.39 -3.24
CA LYS A 22 0.75 6.63 -2.59
C LYS A 22 -0.25 5.57 -3.00
N VAL A 23 -0.98 5.01 -2.04
CA VAL A 23 -1.97 3.93 -2.26
C VAL A 23 -3.26 4.15 -1.48
N LEU A 24 -4.32 3.46 -1.89
CA LEU A 24 -5.48 3.16 -1.03
C LEU A 24 -5.44 1.70 -0.62
N ARG A 25 -5.55 1.42 0.68
CA ARG A 25 -5.58 0.04 1.20
C ARG A 25 -6.87 -0.66 0.80
N VAL A 26 -6.77 -1.92 0.39
CA VAL A 26 -7.92 -2.75 0.03
C VAL A 26 -8.02 -3.95 0.96
N TYR A 27 -9.19 -4.16 1.55
CA TYR A 27 -9.55 -5.40 2.22
C TYR A 27 -10.37 -6.27 1.28
N LEU A 28 -9.94 -7.52 1.11
CA LEU A 28 -10.66 -8.54 0.36
C LEU A 28 -11.14 -9.60 1.34
N THR A 29 -12.44 -9.87 1.32
CA THR A 29 -13.02 -11.06 1.95
C THR A 29 -13.37 -12.02 0.82
N PRO A 30 -12.70 -13.19 0.73
CA PRO A 30 -13.08 -14.22 -0.24
C PRO A 30 -14.49 -14.72 -0.01
N GLU A 31 -15.09 -15.30 -1.04
CA GLU A 31 -16.36 -16.00 -0.90
C GLU A 31 -16.19 -17.24 0.00
N ALA A 32 -17.18 -17.49 0.85
CA ALA A 32 -17.36 -18.70 1.61
C ALA A 32 -18.79 -19.23 1.39
N TRP A 33 -19.08 -20.44 1.88
CA TRP A 33 -20.35 -21.13 1.64
C TRP A 33 -21.60 -20.35 2.12
N ASP A 34 -21.45 -19.49 3.12
CA ASP A 34 -22.49 -18.64 3.72
C ASP A 34 -22.25 -17.14 3.53
N THR A 35 -21.12 -16.75 2.94
CA THR A 35 -20.65 -15.36 2.93
C THR A 35 -20.22 -14.96 1.51
N PRO A 36 -20.92 -14.04 0.85
CA PRO A 36 -20.50 -13.52 -0.45
C PRO A 36 -19.13 -12.84 -0.36
N ALA A 37 -18.35 -12.91 -1.44
CA ALA A 37 -17.11 -12.14 -1.55
C ALA A 37 -17.38 -10.64 -1.39
N SER A 38 -16.45 -9.93 -0.76
CA SER A 38 -16.50 -8.48 -0.66
C SER A 38 -15.14 -7.83 -0.86
N ARG A 39 -15.17 -6.58 -1.32
CA ARG A 39 -14.01 -5.73 -1.53
C ARG A 39 -14.29 -4.37 -0.91
N ARG A 40 -13.41 -3.91 -0.02
CA ARG A 40 -13.52 -2.62 0.65
C ARG A 40 -12.23 -1.83 0.50
N VAL A 41 -12.32 -0.68 -0.16
CA VAL A 41 -11.22 0.28 -0.29
C VAL A 41 -11.33 1.27 0.88
N LEU A 42 -10.22 1.58 1.54
CA LEU A 42 -10.16 2.68 2.50
C LEU A 42 -9.93 4.00 1.77
N GLU A 43 -10.61 5.07 2.20
CA GLU A 43 -10.52 6.39 1.56
C GLU A 43 -9.22 7.13 1.90
N ASP A 44 -8.68 6.87 3.10
CA ASP A 44 -7.42 7.45 3.53
C ASP A 44 -6.25 6.82 2.77
N SER A 45 -5.46 7.67 2.14
CA SER A 45 -4.28 7.26 1.41
C SER A 45 -3.10 6.99 2.34
N GLU A 46 -2.33 5.96 2.00
CA GLU A 46 -1.09 5.57 2.70
C GLU A 46 0.13 5.62 1.75
N ILE A 47 1.34 5.60 2.30
CA ILE A 47 2.62 5.56 1.58
C ILE A 47 3.28 4.18 1.76
N TRP A 48 3.36 3.38 0.69
CA TRP A 48 3.85 2.00 0.75
C TRP A 48 5.07 1.78 -0.13
N CYS A 49 5.97 0.91 0.33
CA CYS A 49 7.11 0.43 -0.46
C CYS A 49 6.68 -0.61 -1.51
N ILE A 50 7.57 -0.87 -2.49
CA ILE A 50 7.35 -1.83 -3.59
C ILE A 50 6.97 -3.23 -3.12
N SER A 51 7.56 -3.70 -2.00
CA SER A 51 7.24 -5.01 -1.44
C SER A 51 5.81 -5.06 -0.93
N CYS A 52 5.31 -3.99 -0.30
CA CYS A 52 3.96 -3.98 0.26
C CYS A 52 2.88 -3.90 -0.81
N ILE A 53 3.07 -3.10 -1.87
CA ILE A 53 2.08 -3.03 -2.97
C ILE A 53 2.03 -4.33 -3.79
N THR A 54 3.09 -5.14 -3.75
CA THR A 54 3.14 -6.46 -4.38
C THR A 54 2.45 -7.54 -3.54
N LEU A 55 2.60 -7.46 -2.22
CA LEU A 55 2.15 -8.51 -1.29
C LEU A 55 0.75 -8.28 -0.71
N TYR A 56 0.31 -7.02 -0.63
CA TYR A 56 -0.94 -6.65 0.02
C TYR A 56 -1.87 -5.92 -0.96
N PRO A 57 -3.18 -6.24 -0.97
CA PRO A 57 -4.12 -5.59 -1.86
C PRO A 57 -4.15 -4.07 -1.64
N SER A 58 -3.93 -3.33 -2.72
CA SER A 58 -3.89 -1.87 -2.74
C SER A 58 -4.28 -1.34 -4.12
N GLU A 59 -4.79 -0.11 -4.16
CA GLU A 59 -4.92 0.66 -5.39
C GLU A 59 -3.81 1.71 -5.42
N VAL A 60 -2.93 1.65 -6.43
CA VAL A 60 -1.82 2.61 -6.57
C VAL A 60 -2.35 3.91 -7.15
N LEU A 61 -2.13 5.01 -6.42
CA LEU A 61 -2.50 6.36 -6.84
C LEU A 61 -1.38 7.05 -7.63
N GLY A 62 -0.13 6.67 -7.40
CA GLY A 62 1.04 7.20 -8.09
C GLY A 62 2.19 7.54 -7.16
N PRO A 63 3.20 8.29 -7.66
CA PRO A 63 4.32 8.76 -6.85
C PRO A 63 3.87 9.66 -5.69
N ILE A 64 4.72 9.78 -4.68
CA ILE A 64 4.59 10.85 -3.68
C ILE A 64 5.09 12.17 -4.28
N GLU A 65 4.31 13.25 -4.11
CA GLU A 65 4.69 14.61 -4.52
C GLU A 65 5.67 15.27 -3.52
#